data_AF-A0A557P9P3-F1
#
_entry.id   AF-A0A557P9P3-F1
#
_cell.length_a   1.000
_cell.length_b   1.000
_cell.length_c   1.000
_cell.angle_alpha   90.00
_cell.angle_beta   90.00
_cell.angle_gamma   90.00
#
_symmetry.space_group_name_H-M   'P 1'
#
loop_
_entity.id
_entity.type
_entity.pdbx_description
1 polymer ?
#
loop_
_entity_poly.entity_id
_entity_poly.type
_entity_poly.pdbx_seq_one_letter_code
_entity_poly.pdbx_strand_id
1 'polypeptide(L)'
;MIFVWVILSIIVGSLATKYGRSGFGFFVLSLLLSPLVGGIVLIIAGRTIQNELEREAIKEKVRKHIYQKVQEEHFKEKASEQQQNENAKSWADN
;
A
#
# COMPACT_ATOMS: atom_id res chain seq x y z
N MET A 1 -1.15 26.59 -28.64
CA MET A 1 -0.56 27.32 -27.49
C MET A 1 -1.32 27.05 -26.19
N ILE A 2 -2.65 27.29 -26.11
CA ILE A 2 -3.46 26.93 -24.93
C ILE A 2 -3.59 25.41 -24.70
N PHE A 3 -3.68 24.60 -25.76
CA PHE A 3 -3.86 23.14 -25.63
C PHE A 3 -2.72 22.43 -24.90
N VAL A 4 -1.47 22.76 -25.23
CA VAL A 4 -0.28 22.23 -24.54
C VAL A 4 -0.28 22.63 -23.07
N TRP A 5 -0.73 23.85 -22.77
CA TRP A 5 -0.80 24.40 -21.42
C TRP A 5 -1.85 23.68 -20.55
N VAL A 6 -3.03 23.42 -21.11
CA VAL A 6 -4.10 22.65 -20.45
C VAL A 6 -3.66 21.21 -20.20
N ILE A 7 -3.04 20.57 -21.19
CA ILE A 7 -2.51 19.19 -21.05
C ILE A 7 -1.44 19.14 -19.95
N LEU A 8 -0.51 20.10 -19.93
CA LEU A 8 0.51 20.18 -18.87
C LEU A 8 -0.13 20.35 -17.49
N SER A 9 -1.14 21.20 -17.37
CA SER A 9 -1.86 21.40 -16.11
C SER A 9 -2.55 20.10 -15.64
N ILE A 10 -3.21 19.37 -16.56
CA ILE A 10 -3.84 18.07 -16.25
C ILE A 10 -2.79 17.06 -15.78
N ILE A 11 -1.62 17.02 -16.42
CA ILE A 11 -0.52 16.13 -16.02
C ILE A 11 -0.06 16.46 -14.61
N VAL A 12 0.17 17.75 -14.28
CA VAL A 12 0.56 18.18 -12.93
C VAL A 12 -0.50 17.84 -11.90
N GLY A 13 -1.79 18.04 -12.23
CA GLY A 13 -2.91 17.65 -11.37
C GLY A 13 -2.98 16.13 -11.13
N SER A 14 -2.82 15.32 -12.19
CA SER A 14 -2.80 13.85 -12.08
C SER A 14 -1.60 13.36 -11.27
N LEU A 15 -0.47 14.04 -11.39
CA LEU A 15 0.74 13.73 -10.65
C LEU A 15 0.50 14.07 -9.18
N ALA A 16 -0.06 15.24 -8.85
CA ALA A 16 -0.42 15.59 -7.48
C ALA A 16 -1.35 14.56 -6.80
N THR A 17 -2.30 13.96 -7.54
CA THR A 17 -3.13 12.85 -7.03
C THR A 17 -2.28 11.63 -6.66
N LYS A 18 -1.28 11.26 -7.48
CA LYS A 18 -0.35 10.15 -7.18
C LYS A 18 0.55 10.41 -5.96
N TYR A 19 0.73 11.67 -5.57
CA TYR A 19 1.48 12.06 -4.37
C TYR A 19 0.59 12.14 -3.11
N GLY A 20 -0.69 11.77 -3.22
CA GLY A 20 -1.64 11.77 -2.10
C GLY A 20 -2.15 13.17 -1.73
N ARG A 21 -2.10 14.13 -2.66
CA ARG A 21 -2.62 15.49 -2.49
C ARG A 21 -3.81 15.74 -3.42
N SER A 22 -4.58 16.79 -3.15
CA SER A 22 -5.74 17.16 -3.97
C SER A 22 -5.29 17.59 -5.38
N GLY A 23 -5.35 16.67 -6.34
CA GLY A 23 -4.97 16.93 -7.73
C GLY A 23 -5.73 18.07 -8.38
N PHE A 24 -6.99 18.28 -7.99
CA PHE A 24 -7.81 19.40 -8.46
C PHE A 24 -7.29 20.76 -7.98
N GLY A 25 -6.85 20.87 -6.73
CA GLY A 25 -6.27 22.10 -6.20
C GLY A 25 -4.98 22.48 -6.93
N PHE A 26 -4.10 21.51 -7.19
CA PHE A 26 -2.87 21.73 -7.95
C PHE A 26 -3.12 21.98 -9.44
N PHE A 27 -4.14 21.37 -10.04
CA PHE A 27 -4.57 21.67 -11.41
C PHE A 27 -5.00 23.15 -11.55
N VAL A 28 -5.86 23.64 -10.65
CA VAL A 28 -6.30 25.04 -10.65
C VAL A 28 -5.13 25.98 -10.35
N LEU A 29 -4.25 25.62 -9.42
CA LEU A 29 -3.06 26.41 -9.09
C LEU A 29 -2.08 26.49 -10.26
N SER A 30 -1.86 25.38 -10.98
CA SER A 30 -1.03 25.31 -12.19
C SER A 30 -1.62 26.14 -13.34
N LEU A 31 -2.95 26.17 -13.43
CA LEU A 31 -3.68 26.97 -14.40
C LEU A 31 -3.65 28.48 -14.05
N LEU A 32 -3.51 28.86 -12.78
CA LEU A 32 -3.45 30.27 -12.37
C LEU A 32 -2.03 30.85 -12.36
N LEU A 33 -1.04 30.09 -11.86
CA LEU A 33 0.33 30.57 -11.64
C LEU A 33 1.31 30.28 -12.79
N SER A 34 0.91 29.47 -13.79
CA SER A 34 1.76 28.79 -14.79
C SER A 34 2.11 27.34 -14.38
N PRO A 35 2.00 26.36 -15.31
CA PRO A 35 2.25 24.94 -15.05
C PRO A 35 3.70 24.66 -14.65
N LEU A 36 4.64 25.54 -15.00
CA LEU A 36 6.02 25.45 -14.55
C LEU A 36 6.12 25.63 -13.02
N VAL A 37 5.39 26.62 -12.49
CA VAL A 37 5.35 26.91 -11.05
C VAL A 37 4.56 25.84 -10.31
N GLY A 38 3.44 25.38 -10.88
CA GLY A 38 2.67 24.26 -10.34
C GLY A 38 3.49 22.98 -10.19
N GLY A 39 4.33 22.66 -11.18
CA GLY A 39 5.27 21.54 -11.11
C GLY A 39 6.35 21.71 -10.03
N ILE A 40 6.94 22.90 -9.91
CA ILE A 40 7.96 23.20 -8.88
C ILE A 40 7.37 23.08 -7.47
N VAL A 41 6.19 23.66 -7.22
CA VAL A 41 5.51 23.57 -5.92
C VAL A 41 5.17 22.12 -5.59
N LEU A 42 4.78 21.31 -6.58
CA LEU A 42 4.51 19.89 -6.37
C LEU A 42 5.79 19.11 -5.96
N ILE A 43 6.92 19.40 -6.59
CA ILE A 43 8.21 18.77 -6.25
C ILE A 43 8.67 19.18 -4.85
N ILE A 44 8.59 20.48 -4.51
CA ILE A 44 8.95 20.99 -3.19
C ILE A 44 8.01 20.47 -2.10
N ALA A 45 6.72 20.34 -2.41
CA ALA A 45 5.71 19.83 -1.47
C ALA A 45 5.93 18.35 -1.08
N GLY A 46 6.72 17.60 -1.86
CA GLY A 46 7.10 16.22 -1.55
C GLY A 46 5.92 15.26 -1.48
N ARG A 47 6.17 14.01 -1.05
CA ARG A 47 5.10 13.04 -0.76
C ARG A 47 4.47 13.36 0.59
N THR A 48 3.15 13.38 0.63
CA THR A 48 2.41 13.65 1.88
C THR A 48 2.44 12.47 2.85
N ILE A 49 2.50 12.78 4.14
CA ILE A 49 2.50 11.87 5.31
C ILE A 49 1.35 10.84 5.26
N GLN A 50 0.23 11.16 4.59
CA GLN A 50 -0.92 10.27 4.42
C GLN A 50 -0.55 8.96 3.68
N ASN A 51 0.40 9.00 2.75
CA ASN A 51 0.93 7.78 2.11
C ASN A 51 1.73 6.92 3.09
N GLU A 52 2.28 7.51 4.14
CA GLU A 52 3.06 6.82 5.15
C GLU A 52 2.14 6.06 6.10
N LEU A 53 1.06 6.69 6.58
CA LEU A 53 0.02 6.02 7.36
C LEU A 53 -0.64 4.87 6.58
N GLU A 54 -0.97 5.07 5.30
CA GLU A 54 -1.54 3.99 4.48
C GLU A 54 -0.54 2.85 4.25
N ARG A 55 0.75 3.16 4.05
CA ARG A 55 1.81 2.15 3.95
C ARG A 55 1.97 1.38 5.26
N GLU A 56 1.87 2.05 6.40
CA GLU A 56 1.93 1.41 7.70
C GLU A 56 0.71 0.52 7.94
N ALA A 57 -0.50 1.00 7.63
CA ALA A 57 -1.72 0.21 7.71
C ALA A 57 -1.69 -1.02 6.79
N ILE A 58 -1.16 -0.89 5.56
CA ILE A 58 -0.98 -2.01 4.63
C ILE A 58 0.07 -2.99 5.17
N LYS A 59 1.22 -2.51 5.65
CA LYS A 59 2.25 -3.36 6.27
C LYS A 59 1.69 -4.12 7.47
N GLU A 60 0.86 -3.49 8.29
CA GLU A 60 0.25 -4.15 9.45
C GLU A 60 -0.80 -5.20 9.03
N LYS A 61 -1.63 -4.91 8.02
CA LYS A 61 -2.56 -5.91 7.45
C LYS A 61 -1.82 -7.12 6.90
N VAL A 62 -0.74 -6.90 6.14
CA VAL A 62 0.10 -7.98 5.59
C VAL A 62 0.74 -8.79 6.71
N ARG A 63 1.27 -8.13 7.74
CA ARG A 63 1.86 -8.78 8.92
C ARG A 63 0.85 -9.71 9.61
N LYS A 64 -0.37 -9.22 9.89
CA LYS A 64 -1.43 -10.03 10.52
C LYS A 64 -1.82 -11.23 9.66
N HIS A 65 -1.93 -11.04 8.34
CA HIS A 65 -2.23 -12.12 7.39
C HIS A 65 -1.16 -13.21 7.37
N ILE A 66 0.11 -12.82 7.44
CA ILE A 66 1.23 -13.78 7.49
C ILE A 66 1.20 -14.57 8.81
N TYR A 67 0.98 -13.92 9.95
CA TYR A 67 0.89 -14.63 11.24
C TYR A 67 -0.26 -15.65 11.28
N GLN A 68 -1.43 -15.33 10.73
CA GLN A 68 -2.53 -16.29 10.65
C GLN A 68 -2.17 -17.52 9.85
N LYS A 69 -1.60 -17.33 8.65
CA LYS A 69 -1.18 -18.45 7.82
C LYS A 69 -0.14 -19.32 8.50
N VAL A 70 0.86 -18.70 9.15
CA VAL A 70 1.90 -19.43 9.87
C VAL A 70 1.32 -20.23 11.04
N GLN A 71 0.33 -19.69 11.75
CA GLN A 71 -0.32 -20.43 12.85
C GLN A 71 -1.13 -21.63 12.36
N GLU A 72 -1.86 -21.50 11.25
CA GLU A 72 -2.61 -22.62 10.66
C GLU A 72 -1.68 -23.76 10.22
N GLU A 73 -0.53 -23.44 9.63
CA GLU A 73 0.49 -24.42 9.24
C GLU A 73 1.01 -25.18 10.46
N HIS A 74 1.38 -24.47 11.53
CA HIS A 74 1.84 -25.11 12.77
C HIS A 74 0.76 -25.92 13.47
N PHE A 75 -0.51 -25.55 13.35
CA PHE A 75 -1.62 -26.32 13.90
C PHE A 75 -1.79 -27.65 13.16
N LYS A 76 -1.70 -27.64 11.83
CA LYS A 76 -1.77 -28.84 10.99
C LYS A 76 -0.58 -29.77 11.23
N GLU A 77 0.62 -29.20 11.33
CA GLU A 77 1.85 -29.93 11.64
C GLU A 77 1.72 -30.68 12.97
N LYS A 78 1.34 -29.98 14.05
CA LYS A 78 1.14 -30.59 15.37
C LYS A 78 0.02 -31.62 15.39
N ALA A 79 -1.09 -31.38 14.69
CA ALA A 79 -2.17 -32.36 14.58
C ALA A 79 -1.69 -33.65 13.89
N SER A 80 -0.83 -33.54 12.88
CA SER A 80 -0.24 -34.70 12.19
C SER A 80 0.75 -35.47 13.08
N GLU A 81 1.55 -34.77 13.89
CA GLU A 81 2.46 -35.37 14.85
C GLU A 81 1.70 -36.11 15.97
N GLN A 82 0.63 -35.50 16.48
CA GLN A 82 -0.23 -36.12 17.49
C GLN A 82 -0.90 -37.37 16.97
N GLN A 83 -1.45 -37.33 15.76
CA GLN A 83 -2.07 -38.49 15.12
C GLN A 83 -1.06 -39.64 14.93
N GLN A 84 0.17 -39.33 14.50
CA GLN A 84 1.22 -40.34 14.35
C GLN A 84 1.63 -40.96 15.70
N ASN A 85 1.72 -40.15 16.75
CA ASN A 85 2.06 -40.63 18.09
C ASN A 85 0.95 -41.51 18.69
N GLU A 86 -0.32 -41.11 18.54
CA GLU A 86 -1.47 -41.92 18.96
C GLU A 86 -1.52 -43.25 18.22
N ASN A 87 -1.32 -43.23 16.90
CA ASN A 87 -1.23 -44.44 16.09
C ASN A 87 -0.08 -45.32 16.58
N ALA A 88 1.12 -44.78 16.79
CA ALA A 88 2.29 -45.53 17.28
C ALA A 88 2.04 -46.20 18.64
N LYS A 89 1.31 -45.54 19.53
CA LYS A 89 0.91 -46.11 20.84
C LYS A 89 -0.06 -47.28 20.69
N SER A 90 -1.01 -47.20 19.75
CA SER A 90 -1.97 -48.28 19.47
C SER A 90 -1.31 -49.57 18.96
N TRP A 91 -0.12 -49.51 18.36
CA TRP A 91 0.64 -50.70 17.95
C TRP A 91 1.46 -51.32 19.10
N ALA A 92 1.68 -50.59 20.19
CA ALA A 92 2.47 -51.06 21.34
C ALA A 92 1.60 -51.75 22.41
N ASP A 93 0.30 -51.45 22.44
CA ASP A 93 -0.67 -51.99 23.40
C ASP A 93 -1.40 -53.27 22.90
N ASN A 94 -1.15 -53.69 21.65
CA ASN A 94 -1.65 -54.94 21.02
C ASN A 94 -0.54 -55.99 20.88
#